data_AF-G0HB92-F1
#
_entry.id   AF-G0HB92-F1
#
_cell.length_a   1.000
_cell.length_b   1.000
_cell.length_c   1.000
_cell.angle_alpha   90.00
_cell.angle_beta   90.00
_cell.angle_gamma   90.00
#
_symmetry.space_group_name_H-M   'P 1'
#
loop_
_entity.id
_entity.type
_entity.pdbx_description
1 polymer ?
#
loop_
_entity_poly.entity_id
_entity_poly.type
_entity_poly.pdbx_seq_one_letter_code
_entity_poly.pdbx_strand_id
1 'polypeptide(L)'
;METTQATLSRDLVDLGARKVRSEGRAFYSLGSATDDLAADGPAKLRRVLAELLVGTDWSGSTAVLRTPPGAAQYLASVVDRSDLPDVVGTIAGDDTVFVLAREPADGRGLAERLARLSRPAGDQTDREL
;
A
#
# COMPACT_ATOMS: atom_id res chain seq x y z
N MET A 1 27.25 11.13 10.14
CA MET A 1 27.16 11.52 8.73
C MET A 1 27.06 13.03 8.70
N GLU A 2 28.06 13.72 8.17
CA GLU A 2 28.09 15.19 8.08
C GLU A 2 27.39 15.61 6.79
N THR A 3 26.47 16.56 6.87
CA THR A 3 25.74 17.09 5.71
C THR A 3 25.64 18.61 5.81
N THR A 4 25.46 19.28 4.68
CA THR A 4 25.31 20.74 4.62
C THR A 4 23.85 21.13 4.64
N GLN A 5 23.55 22.37 5.07
CA GLN A 5 22.20 22.92 5.01
C GLN A 5 21.61 22.90 3.59
N ALA A 6 22.44 23.11 2.57
CA ALA A 6 22.02 23.08 1.17
C ALA A 6 21.60 21.68 0.72
N THR A 7 22.34 20.65 1.14
CA THR A 7 22.02 19.24 0.87
C THR A 7 20.73 18.85 1.58
N LEU A 8 20.65 19.10 2.89
CA LEU A 8 19.46 18.77 3.69
C LEU A 8 18.21 19.50 3.18
N SER A 9 18.33 20.75 2.73
CA SER A 9 17.20 21.49 2.17
C SER A 9 16.73 20.95 0.82
N ARG A 10 17.63 20.39 0.00
CA ARG A 10 17.26 19.71 -1.25
C ARG A 10 16.58 18.39 -0.95
N ASP A 11 17.17 17.58 -0.07
CA ASP A 11 16.61 16.27 0.31
C ASP A 11 15.19 16.43 0.88
N LEU A 12 14.96 17.44 1.72
CA LEU A 12 13.63 17.72 2.27
C LEU A 12 12.62 18.15 1.19
N VAL A 13 13.04 18.90 0.17
CA VAL A 13 12.19 19.28 -0.97
C VAL A 13 11.88 18.05 -1.83
N ASP A 14 12.89 17.22 -2.12
CA ASP A 14 12.76 16.00 -2.91
C ASP A 14 11.86 14.96 -2.22
N LEU A 15 11.88 14.91 -0.88
CA LEU A 15 10.99 14.10 -0.05
C LEU A 15 9.56 14.65 0.06
N GLY A 16 9.26 15.81 -0.54
CA GLY A 16 7.93 16.42 -0.51
C GLY A 16 7.60 17.15 0.80
N ALA A 17 8.60 17.51 1.61
CA ALA A 17 8.38 18.25 2.84
C ALA A 17 7.87 19.66 2.55
N ARG A 18 6.79 20.05 3.22
CA ARG A 18 6.23 21.39 3.17
C ARG A 18 6.70 22.20 4.37
N LYS A 19 7.01 23.47 4.14
CA LYS A 19 7.36 24.40 5.20
C LYS A 19 6.09 24.87 5.90
N VAL A 20 5.87 24.38 7.13
CA VAL A 20 4.74 24.76 7.98
C VAL A 20 5.21 25.86 8.93
N ARG A 21 4.34 26.85 9.18
CA ARG A 21 4.56 27.87 10.21
C ARG A 21 3.52 27.66 11.32
N SER A 22 3.97 27.50 12.56
CA SER A 22 3.13 27.51 13.75
C SER A 22 3.83 28.28 14.87
N GLU A 23 3.07 29.05 15.65
CA GLU A 23 3.56 29.83 16.80
C GLU A 23 4.84 30.66 16.51
N GLY A 24 4.92 31.23 15.30
CA GLY A 24 6.07 32.05 14.88
C GLY A 24 7.34 31.28 14.53
N ARG A 25 7.34 29.94 14.58
CA ARG A 25 8.45 29.08 14.17
C ARG A 25 8.12 28.36 12.87
N ALA A 26 9.14 28.19 12.02
CA ALA A 26 9.01 27.43 10.78
C ALA A 26 9.65 26.05 10.94
N PHE A 27 8.91 25.00 10.61
CA PHE A 27 9.41 23.63 10.57
C PHE A 27 9.04 22.99 9.23
N TYR A 28 9.89 22.09 8.75
CA TYR A 28 9.56 21.27 7.59
C TYR A 28 8.77 20.07 8.10
N SER A 29 7.52 19.96 7.65
CA SER A 29 6.73 18.77 7.84
C SER A 29 6.71 18.05 6.52
N LEU A 30 7.20 16.82 6.50
CA LEU A 30 6.61 15.86 5.58
C LEU A 30 5.14 15.81 5.99
N GLY A 31 4.20 16.04 5.07
CA GLY A 31 2.81 15.67 5.35
C GLY A 31 2.88 14.26 5.93
N SER A 32 2.18 14.01 7.04
CA SER A 32 2.41 12.72 7.70
C SER A 32 2.17 11.66 6.63
N ALA A 33 3.08 10.70 6.48
CA ALA A 33 2.86 9.65 5.48
C ALA A 33 1.44 9.10 5.66
N THR A 34 0.94 9.05 6.91
CA THR A 34 -0.44 8.79 7.31
C THR A 34 -1.53 9.72 6.76
N ASP A 35 -1.32 11.02 6.56
CA ASP A 35 -2.33 11.96 6.05
C ASP A 35 -2.51 11.85 4.53
N ASP A 36 -1.41 11.73 3.77
CA ASP A 36 -1.49 11.45 2.33
C ASP A 36 -1.96 10.01 2.07
N LEU A 37 -1.73 9.09 3.02
CA LEU A 37 -2.25 7.72 2.99
C LEU A 37 -3.75 7.62 3.25
N ALA A 38 -4.28 8.45 4.15
CA ALA A 38 -5.69 8.41 4.55
C ALA A 38 -6.60 9.02 3.47
N ALA A 39 -6.12 10.00 2.71
CA ALA A 39 -6.87 10.61 1.61
C ALA A 39 -6.97 9.70 0.36
N ASP A 40 -6.00 8.80 0.18
CA ASP A 40 -5.83 7.99 -1.04
C ASP A 40 -6.00 6.49 -0.82
N GLY A 41 -6.52 6.02 0.32
CA GLY A 41 -6.53 4.60 0.73
C GLY A 41 -6.77 3.59 -0.41
N PRO A 42 -7.91 3.68 -1.14
CA PRO A 42 -8.17 2.81 -2.29
C PRO A 42 -7.25 3.03 -3.49
N ALA A 43 -6.83 4.27 -3.76
CA ALA A 43 -5.95 4.62 -4.87
C ALA A 43 -4.51 4.15 -4.63
N LYS A 44 -3.98 4.31 -3.41
CA LYS A 44 -2.68 3.79 -3.04
C LYS A 44 -2.66 2.27 -3.06
N LEU A 45 -3.68 1.62 -2.50
CA LEU A 45 -3.75 0.16 -2.52
C LEU A 45 -3.63 -0.36 -3.96
N ARG A 46 -4.41 0.21 -4.89
CA ARG A 46 -4.32 -0.13 -6.31
C ARG A 46 -2.93 0.09 -6.89
N ARG A 47 -2.32 1.24 -6.63
CA ARG A 47 -0.96 1.55 -7.11
C ARG A 47 0.08 0.54 -6.60
N VAL A 48 0.05 0.25 -5.30
CA VAL A 48 1.01 -0.65 -4.66
C VAL A 48 0.78 -2.10 -5.10
N LEU A 49 -0.48 -2.53 -5.25
CA LEU A 49 -0.79 -3.84 -5.82
C LEU A 49 -0.31 -3.93 -7.28
N ALA A 50 -0.53 -2.91 -8.11
CA ALA A 50 -0.05 -2.88 -9.48
C ALA A 50 1.48 -2.97 -9.58
N GLU A 51 2.18 -2.38 -8.62
CA GLU A 51 3.64 -2.35 -8.56
C GLU A 51 4.26 -3.64 -7.99
N LEU A 52 3.66 -4.22 -6.94
CA LEU A 52 4.30 -5.24 -6.12
C LEU A 52 3.61 -6.62 -6.17
N LEU A 53 2.38 -6.73 -6.66
CA LEU A 53 1.68 -8.02 -6.69
C LEU A 53 2.18 -8.85 -7.88
N VAL A 54 2.98 -9.87 -7.60
CA VAL A 54 3.51 -10.81 -8.60
C VAL A 54 2.52 -11.95 -8.85
N GLY A 55 1.75 -12.34 -7.84
CA GLY A 55 0.77 -13.41 -7.96
C GLY A 55 -0.10 -13.55 -6.73
N THR A 56 -1.18 -14.33 -6.87
CA THR A 56 -2.13 -14.64 -5.80
C THR A 56 -2.46 -16.13 -5.78
N ASP A 57 -2.60 -16.69 -4.58
CA ASP A 57 -3.16 -18.02 -4.33
C ASP A 57 -4.06 -17.96 -3.09
N TRP A 58 -4.69 -19.06 -2.69
CA TRP A 58 -5.58 -19.08 -1.53
C TRP A 58 -5.74 -20.47 -0.92
N SER A 59 -6.10 -20.51 0.37
CA SER A 59 -6.52 -21.73 1.06
C SER A 59 -7.49 -21.38 2.18
N GLY A 60 -8.70 -21.95 2.16
CA GLY A 60 -9.74 -21.66 3.15
C GLY A 60 -10.08 -20.17 3.19
N SER A 61 -10.01 -19.57 4.37
CA SER A 61 -10.22 -18.12 4.59
C SER A 61 -8.98 -17.27 4.33
N THR A 62 -7.87 -17.83 3.87
CA THR A 62 -6.60 -17.09 3.68
C THR A 62 -6.31 -16.86 2.20
N ALA A 63 -6.14 -15.61 1.81
CA ALA A 63 -5.50 -15.24 0.55
C ALA A 63 -3.98 -15.14 0.74
N VAL A 64 -3.22 -15.57 -0.26
CA VAL A 64 -1.76 -15.51 -0.28
C VAL A 64 -1.34 -14.60 -1.42
N LEU A 65 -0.60 -13.54 -1.12
CA LEU A 65 -0.04 -12.61 -2.10
C LEU A 65 1.46 -12.84 -2.23
N ARG A 66 1.98 -12.87 -3.45
CA ARG A 66 3.42 -12.95 -3.74
C ARG A 66 3.93 -11.59 -4.19
N THR A 67 5.10 -11.23 -3.71
CA THR A 67 5.80 -9.97 -4.04
C THR A 67 7.23 -10.25 -4.51
N PRO A 68 7.96 -9.26 -5.04
CA PRO A 68 9.41 -9.36 -5.13
C PRO A 68 10.03 -9.55 -3.72
N PRO A 69 11.29 -10.03 -3.64
CA PRO A 69 12.01 -10.15 -2.37
C PRO A 69 12.04 -8.84 -1.58
N GLY A 70 11.81 -8.91 -0.27
CA GLY A 70 11.80 -7.78 0.65
C GLY A 70 10.58 -6.84 0.58
N ALA A 71 9.61 -7.09 -0.31
CA ALA A 71 8.48 -6.18 -0.53
C ALA A 71 7.21 -6.52 0.26
N ALA A 72 7.13 -7.73 0.85
CA ALA A 72 5.89 -8.22 1.47
C ALA A 72 5.42 -7.35 2.65
N GLN A 73 6.35 -6.92 3.51
CA GLN A 73 6.04 -6.08 4.67
C GLN A 73 5.39 -4.75 4.27
N TYR A 74 5.88 -4.12 3.20
CA TYR A 74 5.33 -2.86 2.73
C TYR A 74 3.93 -3.06 2.12
N LEU A 75 3.74 -4.09 1.31
CA LEU A 75 2.42 -4.42 0.77
C LEU A 75 1.40 -4.70 1.88
N ALA A 76 1.77 -5.50 2.89
CA ALA A 76 0.91 -5.81 4.04
C ALA A 76 0.49 -4.56 4.81
N SER A 77 1.44 -3.66 5.10
CA SER A 77 1.16 -2.37 5.75
C SER A 77 0.17 -1.50 4.97
N VAL A 78 0.22 -1.55 3.63
CA VAL A 78 -0.75 -0.84 2.79
C VAL A 78 -2.13 -1.51 2.81
N VAL A 79 -2.19 -2.84 2.79
CA VAL A 79 -3.44 -3.59 2.94
C VAL A 79 -4.11 -3.29 4.29
N ASP A 80 -3.36 -3.35 5.39
CA ASP A 80 -3.87 -3.07 6.73
C ASP A 80 -4.42 -1.64 6.85
N ARG A 81 -3.71 -0.65 6.30
CA ARG A 81 -4.13 0.77 6.31
C ARG A 81 -5.29 1.07 5.37
N SER A 82 -5.63 0.14 4.47
CA SER A 82 -6.75 0.32 3.54
C SER A 82 -8.11 0.00 4.16
N ASP A 83 -8.14 -0.47 5.42
CA ASP A 83 -9.34 -0.76 6.22
C ASP A 83 -10.40 -1.55 5.45
N LEU A 84 -9.95 -2.64 4.81
CA LEU A 84 -10.80 -3.49 4.01
C LEU A 84 -11.77 -4.28 4.93
N PRO A 85 -13.10 -4.11 4.80
CA PRO A 85 -14.05 -4.69 5.76
C PRO A 85 -14.05 -6.23 5.77
N ASP A 86 -13.69 -6.82 4.62
CA ASP A 86 -13.54 -8.25 4.39
C ASP A 86 -12.20 -8.83 4.86
N VAL A 87 -11.33 -8.01 5.47
CA VAL A 87 -10.03 -8.44 6.02
C VAL A 87 -10.07 -8.42 7.55
N VAL A 88 -9.57 -9.50 8.16
CA VAL A 88 -9.31 -9.57 9.61
C VAL A 88 -7.93 -9.01 9.94
N GLY A 89 -6.93 -9.32 9.10
CA GLY A 89 -5.57 -8.79 9.22
C GLY A 89 -4.60 -9.48 8.27
N THR A 90 -3.34 -9.04 8.30
CA THR A 90 -2.26 -9.60 7.49
C THR A 90 -1.07 -10.11 8.31
N ILE A 91 -0.32 -11.07 7.76
CA ILE A 91 0.99 -11.48 8.24
C ILE A 91 1.93 -11.51 7.03
N ALA A 92 3.04 -10.78 7.10
CA ALA A 92 4.04 -10.74 6.05
C ALA A 92 5.32 -11.51 6.42
N GLY A 93 5.85 -12.24 5.43
CA GLY A 93 7.22 -12.73 5.40
C GLY A 93 8.13 -11.75 4.64
N ASP A 94 9.00 -12.29 3.78
CA ASP A 94 9.89 -11.50 2.91
C ASP A 94 9.25 -11.19 1.54
N ASP A 95 8.73 -12.23 0.88
CA ASP A 95 8.16 -12.17 -0.48
C ASP A 95 6.69 -12.67 -0.55
N THR A 96 6.09 -12.89 0.62
CA THR A 96 4.77 -13.52 0.77
C THR A 96 3.96 -12.85 1.87
N VAL A 97 2.70 -12.53 1.58
CA VAL A 97 1.73 -11.98 2.55
C VAL A 97 0.54 -12.91 2.67
N PHE A 98 0.19 -13.27 3.90
CA PHE A 98 -1.07 -13.95 4.21
C PHE A 98 -2.08 -12.89 4.61
N VAL A 99 -3.24 -12.90 3.96
CA VAL A 99 -4.36 -12.02 4.25
C VAL A 99 -5.54 -12.87 4.72
N LEU A 100 -5.92 -12.72 5.98
CA LEU A 100 -7.02 -13.48 6.56
C LEU A 100 -8.35 -12.78 6.24
N ALA A 101 -9.23 -13.47 5.51
CA ALA A 101 -10.57 -13.00 5.19
C ALA A 101 -11.49 -13.09 6.41
N ARG A 102 -12.36 -12.10 6.55
CA ARG A 102 -13.42 -12.08 7.55
C ARG A 102 -14.62 -12.86 7.03
N GLU A 103 -15.09 -13.83 7.81
CA GLU A 103 -16.31 -14.56 7.49
C GLU A 103 -17.50 -13.60 7.27
N PRO A 104 -18.36 -13.85 6.26
CA PRO A 104 -18.41 -15.05 5.42
C PRO A 104 -17.54 -15.02 4.15
N ALA A 105 -16.64 -14.03 3.99
CA ALA A 105 -15.72 -14.02 2.86
C ALA A 105 -14.70 -15.17 2.97
N ASP A 106 -14.19 -15.62 1.82
CA ASP A 106 -13.17 -16.65 1.72
C ASP A 106 -11.86 -16.10 1.11
N GLY A 107 -10.79 -16.87 1.24
CA GLY A 107 -9.48 -16.51 0.72
C GLY A 107 -9.49 -16.37 -0.81
N ARG A 108 -10.33 -17.16 -1.50
CA ARG A 108 -10.47 -17.09 -2.95
C ARG A 108 -11.01 -15.74 -3.41
N GLY A 109 -12.15 -15.32 -2.88
CA GLY A 109 -12.79 -14.06 -3.25
C GLY A 109 -11.90 -12.87 -2.94
N LEU A 110 -11.18 -12.92 -1.82
CA LEU A 110 -10.23 -11.89 -1.44
C LEU A 110 -9.01 -11.84 -2.37
N ALA A 111 -8.43 -12.99 -2.72
CA ALA A 111 -7.33 -13.09 -3.68
C ALA A 111 -7.74 -12.54 -5.06
N GLU A 112 -8.89 -12.97 -5.59
CA GLU A 112 -9.42 -12.49 -6.86
C GLU A 112 -9.71 -10.98 -6.85
N ARG A 113 -10.23 -10.45 -5.73
CA ARG A 113 -10.48 -9.01 -5.57
C ARG A 113 -9.18 -8.21 -5.58
N LEU A 114 -8.17 -8.64 -4.83
CA LEU A 114 -6.86 -7.96 -4.79
C LEU A 114 -6.14 -8.04 -6.14
N ALA A 115 -6.24 -9.17 -6.85
CA ALA A 115 -5.73 -9.31 -8.21
C ALA A 115 -6.47 -8.43 -9.23
N ARG A 116 -7.77 -8.17 -9.06
CA ARG A 116 -8.49 -7.20 -9.91
C ARG A 116 -8.05 -5.77 -9.63
N LEU A 117 -7.78 -5.43 -8.37
CA LEU A 117 -7.33 -4.09 -7.98
C LEU A 117 -5.91 -3.77 -8.46
N SER A 118 -5.06 -4.76 -8.75
CA SER A 118 -3.73 -4.55 -9.31
C SER A 118 -3.75 -4.16 -10.79
N ARG A 119 -4.87 -4.36 -11.50
CA ARG A 119 -4.96 -4.03 -12.92
C ARG A 119 -5.26 -2.55 -13.14
N PRO A 120 -4.67 -1.93 -14.18
CA PRO A 120 -5.05 -0.59 -14.57
C PRO A 120 -6.54 -0.55 -14.98
N ALA A 121 -7.23 0.53 -14.66
CA ALA A 121 -8.67 0.66 -14.85
C ALA A 121 -9.17 0.44 -16.30
N GLY A 122 -8.27 0.52 -17.30
CA GLY A 122 -8.56 0.33 -18.72
C GLY A 122 -8.61 -1.11 -19.23
N ASP A 123 -8.23 -2.12 -18.43
CA ASP A 123 -8.19 -3.54 -18.85
C ASP A 123 -9.51 -4.30 -18.55
N GLN A 124 -10.58 -3.57 -18.20
CA GLN A 124 -11.85 -4.15 -17.77
C GLN A 124 -12.87 -4.32 -18.92
N THR A 125 -12.62 -3.73 -20.10
CA THR A 125 -13.59 -3.68 -21.21
C THR A 125 -13.48 -4.86 -22.19
N ASP A 126 -12.38 -5.61 -22.20
CA ASP A 126 -12.07 -6.61 -23.25
C ASP A 126 -12.46 -8.05 -22.93
N ARG A 127 -13.33 -8.28 -21.92
CA ARG A 127 -13.80 -9.65 -21.55
C ARG A 127 -15.30 -9.89 -21.68
N GLU A 128 -16.01 -9.02 -22.40
CA GLU A 128 -17.39 -9.24 -22.85
C GLU A 128 -17.51 -9.07 -24.38
N LEU A 129 -16.81 -9.93 -25.13
CA LEU A 129 -17.07 -10.27 -26.53
C LEU A 129 -16.77 -11.76 -26.74
#